data_AF-A0A0H5CD69-F1
#
_entry.id   AF-A0A0H5CD69-F1
#
_cell.length_a   1.000
_cell.length_b   1.000
_cell.length_c   1.000
_cell.angle_alpha   90.00
_cell.angle_beta   90.00
_cell.angle_gamma   90.00
#
_symmetry.space_group_name_H-M   'P 1'
#
loop_
_entity.id
_entity.type
_entity.pdbx_description
1 polymer ?
#
loop_
_entity_poly.entity_id
_entity_poly.type
_entity_poly.pdbx_seq_one_letter_code
_entity_poly.pdbx_strand_id
1 'polypeptide(L)'
;MTYRLAHALEVLRAEINARWPGRDKTSDGWIGDAAHATRQSDHNPWIKDNRGIGVVRAFDADAGIGGDTGIGLTIAEHVRHLGATGHPALGAGAYVISARRIASPTSGWAWRTYTGTNPHISHTHISVSLAQGGYDSGQPWGLAGSKPPPPTPGARPTVRKGSTGAAVAELQRVLNAWYPTLPRLTVDAQFGPKTEARVRYLQQRAGLAADGICGPRTWAVLLGR
;
A
#
# COMPACT_ATOMS: atom_id res chain seq x y z
N MET A 1 23.27 20.97 1.40
CA MET A 1 22.18 21.46 0.53
C MET A 1 20.90 21.43 1.33
N THR A 2 20.08 22.49 1.27
CA THR A 2 18.80 22.55 1.97
C THR A 2 17.73 21.80 1.16
N TYR A 3 16.96 20.94 1.82
CA TYR A 3 15.85 20.20 1.23
C TYR A 3 14.67 20.09 2.19
N ARG A 4 13.49 19.78 1.66
CA ARG A 4 12.25 19.57 2.40
C ARG A 4 11.41 18.45 1.79
N LEU A 5 10.45 17.96 2.57
CA LEU A 5 9.38 17.10 2.07
C LEU A 5 8.37 17.95 1.28
N ALA A 6 7.81 17.37 0.22
CA ALA A 6 6.67 17.92 -0.49
C ALA A 6 5.50 18.13 0.46
N HIS A 7 4.83 19.30 0.42
CA HIS A 7 3.82 19.63 1.43
C HIS A 7 2.62 18.65 1.41
N ALA A 8 2.24 18.14 0.24
CA ALA A 8 1.20 17.12 0.13
C ALA A 8 1.52 15.85 0.93
N LEU A 9 2.80 15.46 1.02
CA LEU A 9 3.23 14.29 1.80
C LEU A 9 3.28 14.59 3.31
N GLU A 10 3.51 15.83 3.71
CA GLU A 10 3.39 16.24 5.11
C GLU A 10 1.94 16.10 5.59
N VAL A 11 0.98 16.56 4.77
CA VAL A 11 -0.46 16.40 5.02
C VAL A 11 -0.83 14.91 5.10
N LEU A 12 -0.41 14.10 4.10
CA LEU A 12 -0.65 12.66 4.09
C LEU A 12 -0.13 11.98 5.37
N ARG A 13 1.12 12.27 5.75
CA ARG A 13 1.74 11.70 6.95
C ARG A 13 0.99 12.10 8.22
N ALA A 14 0.54 13.35 8.31
CA ALA A 14 -0.25 13.82 9.44
C ALA A 14 -1.58 13.05 9.54
N GLU A 15 -2.29 12.85 8.42
CA GLU A 15 -3.54 12.10 8.40
C GLU A 15 -3.36 10.60 8.71
N ILE A 16 -2.29 9.97 8.20
CA ILE A 16 -1.93 8.59 8.54
C ILE A 16 -1.71 8.46 10.06
N ASN A 17 -0.95 9.39 10.65
CA ASN A 17 -0.68 9.40 12.09
C ASN A 17 -1.94 9.68 12.93
N ALA A 18 -2.85 10.53 12.46
CA ALA A 18 -4.11 10.80 13.12
C ALA A 18 -5.04 9.57 13.10
N ARG A 19 -5.10 8.86 11.97
CA ARG A 19 -5.93 7.67 11.80
C ARG A 19 -5.39 6.46 12.57
N TRP A 20 -4.06 6.32 12.62
CA TRP A 20 -3.38 5.20 13.28
C TRP A 20 -2.29 5.70 14.24
N PRO A 21 -2.66 6.28 15.40
CA PRO A 21 -1.71 6.91 16.31
C PRO A 21 -0.67 5.96 16.89
N GLY A 22 -1.02 4.68 17.06
CA GLY A 22 -0.15 3.62 17.58
C GLY A 22 0.56 2.78 16.52
N ARG A 23 0.57 3.21 15.24
CA ARG A 23 1.28 2.47 14.18
C ARG A 23 2.78 2.46 14.43
N ASP A 24 3.42 1.40 13.93
CA ASP A 24 4.86 1.37 13.73
C ASP A 24 5.29 2.48 12.75
N LYS A 25 6.44 3.09 13.02
CA LYS A 25 7.03 4.18 12.25
C LYS A 25 8.50 3.91 11.95
N THR A 26 9.01 2.72 12.25
CA THR A 26 10.43 2.37 12.09
C THR A 26 10.87 2.45 10.64
N SER A 27 9.97 2.17 9.69
CA SER A 27 10.24 2.32 8.25
C SER A 27 9.72 3.62 7.63
N ASP A 28 9.22 4.58 8.44
CA ASP A 28 8.83 5.89 7.90
C ASP A 28 10.07 6.61 7.36
N GLY A 29 10.17 6.67 6.03
CA GLY A 29 11.30 7.25 5.33
C GLY A 29 10.82 8.22 4.28
N TRP A 30 11.54 9.32 4.08
CA TRP A 30 11.26 10.19 2.94
C TRP A 30 12.53 10.57 2.20
N ILE A 31 13.65 10.75 2.89
CA ILE A 31 14.94 10.97 2.23
C ILE A 31 15.71 9.66 2.00
N GLY A 32 16.29 9.51 0.81
CA GLY A 32 17.22 8.44 0.52
C GLY A 32 18.54 8.64 1.27
N ASP A 33 19.20 7.55 1.67
CA ASP A 33 20.55 7.61 2.24
C ASP A 33 21.61 8.12 1.23
N ALA A 34 22.85 8.32 1.68
CA ALA A 34 23.93 8.79 0.83
C ALA A 34 24.22 7.85 -0.36
N ALA A 35 23.92 6.55 -0.22
CA ALA A 35 24.03 5.58 -1.31
C ALA A 35 22.89 5.73 -2.34
N HIS A 36 21.72 6.21 -1.92
CA HIS A 36 20.58 6.57 -2.76
C HIS A 36 20.79 7.86 -3.54
N ALA A 37 21.59 8.79 -3.02
CA ALA A 37 21.82 10.11 -3.62
C ALA A 37 22.44 10.09 -5.02
N THR A 38 23.04 8.97 -5.46
CA THR A 38 23.66 8.85 -6.79
C THR A 38 22.70 8.36 -7.88
N ARG A 39 21.45 8.02 -7.53
CA ARG A 39 20.45 7.46 -8.45
C ARG A 39 19.29 8.43 -8.70
N GLN A 40 18.67 8.36 -9.88
CA GLN A 40 17.43 9.10 -10.15
C GLN A 40 16.27 8.46 -9.37
N SER A 41 16.02 8.98 -8.16
CA SER A 41 14.97 8.53 -7.23
C SER A 41 14.13 9.71 -6.75
N ASP A 42 12.84 9.49 -6.50
CA ASP A 42 11.91 10.47 -5.93
C ASP A 42 12.19 10.75 -4.44
N HIS A 43 12.96 9.89 -3.77
CA HIS A 43 13.51 10.12 -2.43
C HIS A 43 14.65 11.15 -2.41
N ASN A 44 15.10 11.59 -3.58
CA ASN A 44 16.17 12.57 -3.70
C ASN A 44 15.60 13.94 -4.09
N PRO A 45 16.18 15.03 -3.56
CA PRO A 45 15.66 16.38 -3.72
C PRO A 45 16.09 17.04 -5.04
N TRP A 46 15.85 16.35 -6.15
CA TRP A 46 16.25 16.77 -7.50
C TRP A 46 15.46 17.98 -8.01
N ILE A 47 14.18 18.06 -7.67
CA ILE A 47 13.32 19.18 -8.04
C ILE A 47 13.62 20.32 -7.08
N LYS A 48 13.70 21.54 -7.61
CA LYS A 48 13.84 22.76 -6.80
C LYS A 48 12.52 23.51 -6.76
N ASP A 49 12.13 24.00 -5.59
CA ASP A 49 11.03 24.96 -5.48
C ASP A 49 11.48 26.36 -5.93
N ASN A 50 10.55 27.32 -5.91
CA ASN A 50 10.79 28.71 -6.29
C ASN A 50 11.85 29.44 -5.42
N ARG A 51 12.28 28.85 -4.30
CA ARG A 51 13.33 29.36 -3.42
C ARG A 51 14.66 28.63 -3.64
N GLY A 52 14.75 27.73 -4.62
CA GLY A 52 15.93 26.91 -4.87
C GLY A 52 16.12 25.76 -3.86
N ILE A 53 15.13 25.49 -3.01
CA ILE A 53 15.19 24.41 -2.01
C ILE A 53 14.84 23.10 -2.70
N GLY A 54 15.60 22.05 -2.41
CA GLY A 54 15.33 20.73 -2.97
C GLY A 54 14.06 20.09 -2.38
N VAL A 55 13.21 19.54 -3.23
CA VAL A 55 11.93 18.94 -2.84
C VAL A 55 12.01 17.44 -3.00
N VAL A 56 11.81 16.72 -1.89
CA VAL A 56 11.65 15.28 -1.86
C VAL A 56 10.16 14.95 -2.00
N ARG A 57 9.83 14.07 -2.94
CA ARG A 57 8.45 13.81 -3.38
C ARG A 57 7.99 12.39 -3.12
N ALA A 58 8.82 11.61 -2.42
CA ALA A 58 8.51 10.26 -2.01
C ALA A 58 8.38 10.18 -0.48
N PHE A 59 7.48 9.32 -0.04
CA PHE A 59 7.30 8.92 1.35
C PHE A 59 7.04 7.41 1.39
N ASP A 60 7.86 6.71 2.15
CA ASP A 60 7.63 5.33 2.54
C ASP A 60 6.83 5.37 3.84
N ALA A 61 5.56 4.96 3.76
CA ALA A 61 4.74 4.74 4.93
C ALA A 61 5.01 3.33 5.46
N ASP A 62 5.36 3.24 6.75
CA ASP A 62 5.70 1.97 7.37
C ASP A 62 4.59 0.91 7.22
N ALA A 63 5.03 -0.33 7.02
CA ALA A 63 4.18 -1.49 7.18
C ALA A 63 4.75 -2.29 8.36
N GLY A 64 4.12 -2.09 9.52
CA GLY A 64 4.66 -2.44 10.83
C GLY A 64 5.10 -3.89 11.07
N ILE A 65 5.46 -4.18 12.31
CA ILE A 65 6.12 -5.41 12.78
C ILE A 65 5.91 -6.64 11.87
N GLY A 66 6.92 -6.95 11.05
CA GLY A 66 6.99 -8.16 10.23
C GLY A 66 6.73 -7.98 8.73
N GLY A 67 6.32 -6.80 8.27
CA GLY A 67 6.12 -6.49 6.85
C GLY A 67 4.68 -6.71 6.36
N ASP A 68 4.26 -5.78 5.50
CA ASP A 68 2.93 -5.46 4.99
C ASP A 68 1.81 -5.59 6.03
N THR A 69 1.83 -4.65 6.96
CA THR A 69 0.68 -4.39 7.80
C THR A 69 -0.43 -3.75 7.01
N GLY A 70 -1.68 -4.14 7.25
CA GLY A 70 -2.82 -3.70 6.44
C GLY A 70 -3.05 -2.19 6.42
N ILE A 71 -2.38 -1.44 7.30
CA ILE A 71 -2.24 0.01 7.20
C ILE A 71 -1.60 0.42 5.85
N GLY A 72 -0.45 -0.18 5.49
CA GLY A 72 0.25 0.08 4.24
C GLY A 72 -0.63 -0.21 3.01
N LEU A 73 -1.29 -1.37 2.98
CA LEU A 73 -2.26 -1.70 1.93
C LEU A 73 -3.45 -0.74 1.89
N THR A 74 -3.98 -0.34 3.04
CA THR A 74 -5.09 0.61 3.12
C THR A 74 -4.67 1.96 2.56
N ILE A 75 -3.47 2.44 2.89
CA ILE A 75 -2.89 3.66 2.32
C ILE A 75 -2.75 3.50 0.81
N ALA A 76 -2.23 2.36 0.34
CA ALA A 76 -2.00 2.11 -1.08
C ALA A 76 -3.30 2.16 -1.90
N GLU A 77 -4.36 1.48 -1.45
CA GLU A 77 -5.67 1.53 -2.09
C GLU A 77 -6.29 2.91 -2.05
N HIS A 78 -6.18 3.60 -0.91
CA HIS A 78 -6.72 4.94 -0.75
C HIS A 78 -6.07 5.93 -1.71
N VAL A 79 -4.73 5.93 -1.78
CA VAL A 79 -3.95 6.75 -2.72
C VAL A 79 -4.32 6.41 -4.16
N ARG A 80 -4.42 5.12 -4.50
CA ARG A 80 -4.83 4.70 -5.85
C ARG A 80 -6.22 5.23 -6.21
N HIS A 81 -7.18 5.13 -5.30
CA HIS A 81 -8.54 5.62 -5.52
C HIS A 81 -8.58 7.13 -5.73
N LEU A 82 -7.88 7.89 -4.87
CA LEU A 82 -7.75 9.34 -5.02
C LEU A 82 -7.13 9.76 -6.35
N GLY A 83 -6.15 8.98 -6.82
CA GLY A 83 -5.53 9.20 -8.12
C GLY A 83 -6.53 9.00 -9.25
N ALA A 84 -7.34 7.95 -9.18
CA ALA A 84 -8.41 7.68 -10.14
C ALA A 84 -9.51 8.76 -10.13
N THR A 85 -9.72 9.43 -8.99
CA THR A 85 -10.69 10.53 -8.84
C THR A 85 -10.10 11.92 -9.01
N GLY A 86 -8.82 12.04 -9.41
CA GLY A 86 -8.22 13.32 -9.80
C GLY A 86 -7.67 14.17 -8.65
N HIS A 87 -7.17 13.58 -7.56
CA HIS A 87 -6.49 14.34 -6.51
C HIS A 87 -5.25 15.07 -7.07
N PRO A 88 -5.04 16.38 -6.77
CA PRO A 88 -4.00 17.19 -7.40
C PRO A 88 -2.57 16.70 -7.12
N ALA A 89 -2.32 16.13 -5.95
CA ALA A 89 -1.03 15.53 -5.62
C ALA A 89 -0.68 14.30 -6.48
N LEU A 90 -1.64 13.75 -7.22
CA LEU A 90 -1.54 12.49 -7.96
C LEU A 90 -1.60 12.72 -9.49
N GLY A 91 -1.07 13.86 -9.94
CA GLY A 91 -0.84 14.17 -11.35
C GLY A 91 0.42 13.51 -11.94
N ALA A 92 0.89 14.01 -13.09
CA ALA A 92 2.03 13.44 -13.81
C ALA A 92 3.27 13.22 -12.91
N GLY A 93 3.88 12.04 -13.04
CA GLY A 93 5.04 11.60 -12.24
C GLY A 93 4.72 11.07 -10.84
N ALA A 94 3.45 11.06 -10.42
CA ALA A 94 3.03 10.39 -9.19
C ALA A 94 2.88 8.87 -9.39
N TYR A 95 3.01 8.10 -8.31
CA TYR A 95 2.70 6.67 -8.27
C TYR A 95 2.61 6.15 -6.83
N VAL A 96 2.05 4.95 -6.67
CA VAL A 96 2.07 4.19 -5.43
C VAL A 96 2.55 2.77 -5.70
N ILE A 97 3.44 2.25 -4.84
CA ILE A 97 3.94 0.88 -4.91
C ILE A 97 3.68 0.19 -3.57
N SER A 98 3.09 -1.00 -3.61
CA SER A 98 2.83 -1.82 -2.43
C SER A 98 2.65 -3.28 -2.82
N ALA A 99 3.31 -4.19 -2.11
CA ALA A 99 3.22 -5.63 -2.27
C ALA A 99 3.34 -6.08 -3.74
N ARG A 100 4.48 -5.77 -4.39
CA ARG A 100 4.75 -6.09 -5.81
C ARG A 100 3.74 -5.52 -6.81
N ARG A 101 2.99 -4.48 -6.46
CA ARG A 101 2.06 -3.79 -7.35
C ARG A 101 2.38 -2.32 -7.43
N ILE A 102 2.12 -1.73 -8.59
CA ILE A 102 2.28 -0.30 -8.86
C ILE A 102 1.04 0.26 -9.55
N ALA A 103 0.60 1.45 -9.15
CA ALA A 103 -0.43 2.22 -9.84
C ALA A 103 0.06 3.66 -10.05
N SER A 104 -0.30 4.25 -11.18
CA SER A 104 0.18 5.57 -11.61
C SER A 104 -0.81 6.21 -12.59
N PRO A 105 -0.70 7.52 -12.89
CA PRO A 105 -1.50 8.16 -13.93
C PRO A 105 -1.40 7.46 -15.29
N THR A 106 -0.22 6.93 -15.62
CA THR A 106 0.04 6.21 -16.88
C THR A 106 -0.71 4.88 -17.00
N SER A 107 -1.20 4.30 -15.89
CA SER A 107 -2.08 3.13 -15.92
C SER A 107 -3.55 3.47 -15.68
N GLY A 108 -3.91 4.77 -15.69
CA GLY A 108 -5.23 5.20 -15.22
C GLY A 108 -5.50 4.75 -13.77
N TRP A 109 -4.45 4.64 -12.96
CA TRP A 109 -4.51 4.13 -11.59
C TRP A 109 -5.02 2.68 -11.45
N ALA A 110 -4.97 1.88 -12.52
CA ALA A 110 -5.11 0.43 -12.41
C ALA A 110 -3.82 -0.18 -11.83
N TRP A 111 -3.98 -1.20 -10.98
CA TRP A 111 -2.84 -1.98 -10.47
C TRP A 111 -2.15 -2.74 -11.60
N ARG A 112 -0.82 -2.66 -11.61
CA ARG A 112 0.07 -3.46 -12.47
C ARG A 112 1.11 -4.18 -11.63
N THR A 113 1.67 -5.26 -12.15
CA THR A 113 2.80 -5.95 -11.52
C THR A 113 4.01 -5.01 -11.47
N TYR A 114 4.61 -4.89 -10.30
CA TYR A 114 5.87 -4.18 -10.08
C TYR A 114 7.04 -5.17 -10.07
N THR A 115 7.98 -4.96 -10.99
CA THR A 115 9.12 -5.86 -11.23
C THR A 115 10.44 -5.36 -10.66
N GLY A 116 10.44 -4.23 -9.95
CA GLY A 116 11.65 -3.69 -9.33
C GLY A 116 12.21 -4.60 -8.22
N THR A 117 13.48 -4.39 -7.89
CA THR A 117 14.24 -5.25 -6.96
C THR A 117 13.62 -5.27 -5.57
N ASN A 118 13.22 -4.10 -5.04
CA ASN A 118 12.53 -4.02 -3.76
C ASN A 118 11.06 -4.46 -3.93
N PRO A 119 10.60 -5.53 -3.28
CA PRO A 119 9.23 -6.00 -3.43
C PRO A 119 8.16 -5.08 -2.80
N HIS A 120 8.54 -4.10 -1.98
CA HIS A 120 7.63 -3.22 -1.22
C HIS A 120 6.61 -4.02 -0.39
N ILE A 121 7.08 -5.11 0.24
CA ILE A 121 6.27 -5.95 1.14
C ILE A 121 6.45 -5.57 2.61
N SER A 122 7.17 -4.49 2.90
CA SER A 122 7.40 -3.99 4.27
C SER A 122 7.07 -2.51 4.46
N HIS A 123 6.68 -1.82 3.39
CA HIS A 123 6.27 -0.42 3.38
C HIS A 123 5.43 -0.18 2.12
N THR A 124 4.58 0.83 2.17
CA THR A 124 3.95 1.39 0.97
C THR A 124 4.73 2.63 0.57
N HIS A 125 5.19 2.65 -0.66
CA HIS A 125 5.88 3.80 -1.24
C HIS A 125 4.88 4.68 -1.99
N ILE A 126 4.88 5.97 -1.69
CA ILE A 126 4.03 6.97 -2.35
C ILE A 126 4.92 8.06 -2.93
N SER A 127 4.73 8.35 -4.22
CA SER A 127 5.33 9.50 -4.89
C SER A 127 4.25 10.46 -5.41
N VAL A 128 4.40 11.76 -5.17
CA VAL A 128 3.44 12.82 -5.59
C VAL A 128 3.84 13.47 -6.93
N SER A 129 3.01 14.35 -7.51
CA SER A 129 3.18 14.94 -8.86
C SER A 129 4.46 15.76 -9.05
N LEU A 130 4.99 15.83 -10.28
CA LEU A 130 6.16 16.67 -10.63
C LEU A 130 5.85 18.17 -10.57
N ALA A 131 4.59 18.54 -10.78
CA ALA A 131 4.16 19.93 -10.79
C ALA A 131 4.05 20.48 -9.37
N GLN A 132 4.50 21.73 -9.16
CA GLN A 132 4.47 22.39 -7.86
C GLN A 132 3.07 22.46 -7.25
N GLY A 133 2.05 22.80 -8.05
CA GLY A 133 0.66 22.78 -7.57
C GLY A 133 0.17 21.40 -7.13
N GLY A 134 0.83 20.32 -7.57
CA GLY A 134 0.54 18.96 -7.14
C GLY A 134 1.34 18.56 -5.90
N TYR A 135 2.69 18.61 -5.95
CA TYR A 135 3.50 18.17 -4.81
C TYR A 135 3.33 19.05 -3.56
N ASP A 136 3.01 20.33 -3.73
CA ASP A 136 2.72 21.23 -2.60
C ASP A 136 1.22 21.46 -2.38
N SER A 137 0.35 20.62 -2.96
CA SER A 137 -1.07 20.70 -2.67
C SER A 137 -1.34 20.50 -1.17
N GLY A 138 -2.01 21.47 -0.55
CA GLY A 138 -2.53 21.36 0.82
C GLY A 138 -3.89 20.65 0.90
N GLN A 139 -4.38 20.08 -0.20
CA GLN A 139 -5.66 19.38 -0.21
C GLN A 139 -5.60 18.15 0.72
N PRO A 140 -6.57 17.97 1.63
CA PRO A 140 -6.65 16.79 2.47
C PRO A 140 -6.74 15.51 1.66
N TRP A 141 -6.05 14.48 2.12
CA TRP A 141 -6.12 13.14 1.52
C TRP A 141 -7.42 12.43 1.94
N GLY A 142 -8.10 12.88 3.00
CA GLY A 142 -9.33 12.24 3.47
C GLY A 142 -9.10 10.88 4.14
N LEU A 143 -7.86 10.60 4.57
CA LEU A 143 -7.49 9.44 5.37
C LEU A 143 -7.90 9.60 6.84
N ALA A 144 -7.84 10.81 7.40
CA ALA A 144 -8.18 11.04 8.81
C ALA A 144 -9.68 10.80 9.15
N GLY A 145 -10.59 10.87 8.16
CA GLY A 145 -12.04 10.79 8.36
C GLY A 145 -12.77 9.65 7.62
N SER A 146 -12.09 8.87 6.77
CA SER A 146 -12.75 7.82 6.01
C SER A 146 -12.91 6.52 6.82
N LYS A 147 -14.14 6.14 7.14
CA LYS A 147 -14.48 4.72 7.37
C LYS A 147 -13.91 3.93 6.18
N PRO A 148 -13.20 2.79 6.36
CA PRO A 148 -12.70 2.02 5.22
C PRO A 148 -13.84 1.79 4.21
N PRO A 149 -13.57 1.90 2.89
CA PRO A 149 -14.62 1.87 1.89
C PRO A 149 -15.51 0.64 2.10
N PRO A 150 -16.85 0.78 2.01
CA PRO A 150 -17.72 -0.38 2.05
C PRO A 150 -17.30 -1.33 0.92
N PRO A 151 -17.25 -2.65 1.16
CA PRO A 151 -16.84 -3.60 0.14
C PRO A 151 -17.75 -3.47 -1.08
N THR A 152 -17.16 -3.31 -2.25
CA THR A 152 -17.86 -3.17 -3.53
C THR A 152 -18.82 -4.35 -3.76
N PRO A 153 -20.07 -4.12 -4.18
CA PRO A 153 -21.00 -5.19 -4.57
C PRO A 153 -20.41 -6.04 -5.71
N GLY A 154 -20.41 -7.36 -5.53
CA GLY A 154 -19.65 -8.34 -6.34
C GLY A 154 -18.60 -9.14 -5.54
N ALA A 155 -18.62 -8.99 -4.20
CA ALA A 155 -17.68 -9.59 -3.28
C ALA A 155 -17.61 -11.12 -3.39
N ARG A 156 -16.38 -11.64 -3.45
CA ARG A 156 -16.10 -13.07 -3.30
C ARG A 156 -16.78 -13.61 -2.03
N PRO A 157 -17.27 -14.86 -2.06
CA PRO A 157 -17.93 -15.44 -0.91
C PRO A 157 -16.99 -15.45 0.29
N THR A 158 -17.56 -15.27 1.49
CA THR A 158 -16.81 -15.46 2.72
C THR A 158 -16.51 -16.95 2.87
N VAL A 159 -15.23 -17.32 2.90
CA VAL A 159 -14.79 -18.71 3.09
C VAL A 159 -14.07 -18.86 4.43
N ARG A 160 -14.28 -19.99 5.08
CA ARG A 160 -13.73 -20.33 6.40
C ARG A 160 -13.39 -21.82 6.47
N LYS A 161 -12.82 -22.28 7.56
CA LYS A 161 -12.56 -23.71 7.78
C LYS A 161 -13.78 -24.57 7.45
N GLY A 162 -13.59 -25.61 6.64
CA GLY A 162 -14.65 -26.49 6.15
C GLY A 162 -15.34 -26.03 4.86
N SER A 163 -15.16 -24.77 4.43
CA SER A 163 -15.59 -24.33 3.10
C SER A 163 -14.84 -25.10 2.00
N THR A 164 -15.49 -25.29 0.86
CA THR A 164 -14.89 -25.92 -0.32
C THR A 164 -15.23 -25.15 -1.60
N GLY A 165 -14.54 -25.46 -2.71
CA GLY A 165 -14.88 -24.98 -4.05
C GLY A 165 -13.98 -23.87 -4.60
N ALA A 166 -14.40 -23.27 -5.71
CA ALA A 166 -13.56 -22.38 -6.52
C ALA A 166 -12.98 -21.19 -5.74
N ALA A 167 -13.76 -20.59 -4.83
CA ALA A 167 -13.30 -19.49 -3.99
C ALA A 167 -12.17 -19.89 -3.03
N VAL A 168 -12.19 -21.12 -2.51
CA VAL A 168 -11.11 -21.65 -1.67
C VAL A 168 -9.86 -21.93 -2.50
N ALA A 169 -10.03 -22.50 -3.70
CA ALA A 169 -8.90 -22.71 -4.61
C ALA A 169 -8.25 -21.38 -5.03
N GLU A 170 -9.06 -20.34 -5.28
CA GLU A 170 -8.56 -18.99 -5.52
C GLU A 170 -7.79 -18.47 -4.30
N LEU A 171 -8.36 -18.53 -3.11
CA LEU A 171 -7.70 -18.13 -1.87
C LEU A 171 -6.34 -18.80 -1.70
N GLN A 172 -6.26 -20.12 -1.89
CA GLN A 172 -5.02 -20.88 -1.78
C GLN A 172 -3.96 -20.43 -2.81
N ARG A 173 -4.36 -20.17 -4.06
CA ARG A 173 -3.45 -19.64 -5.10
C ARG A 173 -2.93 -18.26 -4.72
N VAL A 174 -3.80 -17.36 -4.29
CA VAL A 174 -3.41 -16.00 -3.92
C VAL A 174 -2.51 -16.01 -2.68
N LEU A 175 -2.83 -16.80 -1.66
CA LEU A 175 -1.98 -16.93 -0.46
C LEU A 175 -0.60 -17.54 -0.79
N ASN A 176 -0.51 -18.46 -1.75
CA ASN A 176 0.78 -18.96 -2.23
C ASN A 176 1.58 -17.89 -2.97
N ALA A 177 0.92 -17.05 -3.76
CA ALA A 177 1.55 -15.93 -4.47
C ALA A 177 2.04 -14.83 -3.51
N TRP A 178 1.26 -14.54 -2.46
CA TRP A 178 1.61 -13.58 -1.41
C TRP A 178 2.79 -14.04 -0.56
N TYR A 179 2.92 -15.34 -0.34
CA TYR A 179 3.94 -15.91 0.55
C TYR A 179 4.75 -17.01 -0.14
N PRO A 180 5.56 -16.66 -1.16
CA PRO A 180 6.29 -17.64 -1.97
C PRO A 180 7.40 -18.35 -1.20
N THR A 181 7.85 -17.78 -0.07
CA THR A 181 8.90 -18.34 0.80
C THR A 181 8.35 -19.27 1.90
N LEU A 182 7.04 -19.30 2.13
CA LEU A 182 6.43 -20.22 3.08
C LEU A 182 6.10 -21.57 2.41
N PRO A 183 5.98 -22.67 3.17
CA PRO A 183 5.56 -23.95 2.62
C PRO A 183 4.27 -23.80 1.80
N ARG A 184 4.27 -24.28 0.55
CA ARG A 184 3.12 -24.07 -0.34
C ARG A 184 1.89 -24.78 0.19
N LEU A 185 0.75 -24.09 0.16
CA LEU A 185 -0.55 -24.70 0.32
C LEU A 185 -0.86 -25.57 -0.90
N THR A 186 -1.40 -26.75 -0.68
CA THR A 186 -2.08 -27.51 -1.73
C THR A 186 -3.28 -26.71 -2.21
N VAL A 187 -3.48 -26.61 -3.53
CA VAL A 187 -4.65 -25.97 -4.12
C VAL A 187 -5.70 -27.05 -4.39
N ASP A 188 -6.29 -27.58 -3.31
CA ASP A 188 -7.25 -28.68 -3.32
C ASP A 188 -8.71 -28.21 -3.24
N ALA A 189 -8.94 -26.89 -3.23
CA ALA A 189 -10.26 -26.30 -3.04
C ALA A 189 -10.91 -26.67 -1.70
N GLN A 190 -10.13 -27.09 -0.69
CA GLN A 190 -10.62 -27.43 0.65
C GLN A 190 -9.99 -26.51 1.70
N PHE A 191 -10.83 -25.81 2.47
CA PHE A 191 -10.34 -24.89 3.48
C PHE A 191 -10.02 -25.68 4.75
N GLY A 192 -8.84 -26.30 4.75
CA GLY A 192 -8.31 -27.06 5.88
C GLY A 192 -7.49 -26.21 6.87
N PRO A 193 -6.93 -26.84 7.92
CA PRO A 193 -6.16 -26.15 8.96
C PRO A 193 -4.95 -25.36 8.44
N LYS A 194 -4.29 -25.83 7.37
CA LYS A 194 -3.16 -25.12 6.75
C LYS A 194 -3.61 -23.81 6.07
N THR A 195 -4.74 -23.85 5.37
CA THR A 195 -5.34 -22.65 4.76
C THR A 195 -5.78 -21.67 5.85
N GLU A 196 -6.41 -22.16 6.92
CA GLU A 196 -6.80 -21.35 8.07
C GLU A 196 -5.59 -20.66 8.73
N ALA A 197 -4.53 -21.42 9.01
CA ALA A 197 -3.30 -20.88 9.59
C ALA A 197 -2.69 -19.79 8.68
N ARG A 198 -2.72 -19.99 7.36
CA ARG A 198 -2.22 -18.97 6.41
C ARG A 198 -3.12 -17.74 6.33
N VAL A 199 -4.44 -17.91 6.46
CA VAL A 199 -5.38 -16.77 6.56
C VAL A 199 -5.14 -16.00 7.86
N ARG A 200 -5.00 -16.68 9.00
CA ARG A 200 -4.67 -16.01 10.27
C ARG A 200 -3.33 -15.30 10.19
N TYR A 201 -2.33 -15.92 9.57
CA TYR A 201 -1.02 -15.30 9.34
C TYR A 201 -1.13 -14.02 8.50
N LEU A 202 -1.90 -14.07 7.40
CA LEU A 202 -2.21 -12.89 6.60
C LEU A 202 -2.94 -11.84 7.45
N GLN A 203 -3.96 -12.21 8.21
CA GLN A 203 -4.75 -11.28 9.02
C GLN A 203 -3.92 -10.61 10.11
N GLN A 204 -3.07 -11.37 10.82
CA GLN A 204 -2.14 -10.86 11.81
C GLN A 204 -1.20 -9.83 11.20
N ARG A 205 -0.61 -10.18 10.05
CA ARG A 205 0.21 -9.25 9.27
C ARG A 205 -0.62 -8.04 8.88
N ALA A 206 -1.78 -8.24 8.27
CA ALA A 206 -2.68 -7.21 7.81
C ALA A 206 -3.38 -6.38 8.92
N GLY A 207 -3.10 -6.59 10.21
CA GLY A 207 -3.76 -5.86 11.31
C GLY A 207 -5.28 -6.08 11.37
N LEU A 208 -5.76 -7.20 10.81
CA LEU A 208 -7.14 -7.63 10.92
C LEU A 208 -7.31 -8.51 12.17
N ALA A 209 -8.56 -8.68 12.63
CA ALA A 209 -8.86 -9.75 13.56
C ALA A 209 -8.39 -11.08 12.95
N ALA A 210 -7.48 -11.76 13.62
CA ALA A 210 -6.89 -13.02 13.16
C ALA A 210 -7.83 -14.20 13.40
N ASP A 211 -9.07 -14.10 12.92
CA ASP A 211 -10.18 -15.03 13.15
C ASP A 211 -10.15 -16.27 12.23
N GLY A 212 -9.29 -16.29 11.21
CA GLY A 212 -9.17 -17.38 10.25
C GLY A 212 -10.25 -17.40 9.16
N ILE A 213 -11.04 -16.33 9.06
CA ILE A 213 -12.15 -16.19 8.11
C ILE A 213 -11.74 -15.25 6.97
N CYS A 214 -11.81 -15.75 5.74
CA CYS A 214 -11.61 -14.93 4.56
C CYS A 214 -12.92 -14.23 4.15
N GLY A 215 -13.27 -13.17 4.89
CA GLY A 215 -14.38 -12.27 4.59
C GLY A 215 -13.99 -11.10 3.68
N PRO A 216 -14.90 -10.13 3.45
CA PRO A 216 -14.66 -9.01 2.52
C PRO A 216 -13.37 -8.23 2.79
N ARG A 217 -13.02 -8.00 4.06
CA ARG A 217 -11.78 -7.30 4.46
C ARG A 217 -10.51 -8.11 4.14
N THR A 218 -10.56 -9.43 4.35
CA THR A 218 -9.45 -10.32 4.02
C THR A 218 -9.27 -10.42 2.49
N TRP A 219 -10.38 -10.46 1.74
CA TRP A 219 -10.36 -10.43 0.28
C TRP A 219 -9.82 -9.11 -0.28
N ALA A 220 -10.24 -7.97 0.27
CA ALA A 220 -9.73 -6.65 -0.07
C ALA A 220 -8.20 -6.59 0.04
N VAL A 221 -7.66 -7.09 1.16
CA VAL A 221 -6.22 -7.23 1.39
C VAL A 221 -5.56 -8.10 0.32
N LEU A 222 -6.08 -9.30 0.08
CA LEU A 222 -5.48 -10.26 -0.87
C LEU A 222 -5.43 -9.77 -2.32
N LEU A 223 -6.34 -8.88 -2.69
CA LEU A 223 -6.62 -8.53 -4.08
C LEU A 223 -6.33 -7.08 -4.41
N GLY A 224 -6.06 -6.24 -3.42
CA GLY A 224 -5.90 -4.81 -3.60
C GLY A 224 -7.15 -4.14 -4.14
N ARG A 225 -8.25 -4.25 -3.41
CA ARG A 225 -9.53 -3.63 -3.77
C ARG A 225 -10.19 -3.00 -2.57
#